data_AF-A0A8B7E370-F1
#
_entry.id   AF-A0A8B7E370-F1
#
_cell.length_a   1.000
_cell.length_b   1.000
_cell.length_c   1.000
_cell.angle_alpha   90.00
_cell.angle_beta   90.00
_cell.angle_gamma   90.00
#
_symmetry.space_group_name_H-M   'P 1'
#
loop_
_entity.id
_entity.type
_entity.pdbx_description
1 polymer ?
#
loop_
_entity_poly.entity_id
_entity_poly.type
_entity_poly.pdbx_seq_one_letter_code
_entity_poly.pdbx_strand_id
1 'polypeptide(L)'
;AAKLSDVIKEICLKWTITSKFDQHSLQYLDSKIYITEENRADIHDGDILTLNWNVELSASKFLLDIEQPDSEIKRMALDQLAGVDCAGQAEDPLFANEFINRNGVNALVKIIESDT
;
A
#
# COMPACT_ATOMS: atom_id res chain seq x y z
N ALA A 1 16.30 -1.22 -20.18
CA ALA A 1 15.09 -0.53 -19.70
C ALA A 1 15.50 0.56 -18.71
N ALA A 2 14.80 1.70 -18.66
CA ALA A 2 15.00 2.69 -17.59
C ALA A 2 14.60 2.07 -16.24
N LYS A 3 15.27 2.43 -15.13
CA LYS A 3 14.89 1.92 -13.81
C LYS A 3 13.49 2.41 -13.45
N LEU A 4 12.71 1.58 -12.76
CA LEU A 4 11.38 1.93 -12.28
C LEU A 4 11.43 3.17 -11.38
N SER A 5 12.48 3.33 -10.57
CA SER A 5 12.72 4.53 -9.77
C SER A 5 12.83 5.81 -10.61
N ASP A 6 13.43 5.73 -11.80
CA ASP A 6 13.58 6.87 -12.70
C ASP A 6 12.23 7.25 -13.33
N VAL A 7 11.42 6.23 -13.67
CA VAL A 7 10.05 6.42 -14.18
C VAL A 7 9.16 7.07 -13.11
N ILE A 8 9.18 6.57 -11.88
CA ILE A 8 8.43 7.14 -10.75
C ILE A 8 8.85 8.60 -10.54
N LYS A 9 10.15 8.89 -10.55
CA LYS A 9 10.67 10.26 -10.42
C LYS A 9 10.16 11.17 -11.53
N GLU A 10 10.14 10.71 -12.78
CA GLU A 10 9.59 11.48 -13.90
C GLU A 10 8.10 11.77 -13.73
N ILE A 11 7.30 10.79 -13.31
CA ILE A 11 5.87 10.96 -13.03
C ILE A 11 5.67 11.97 -11.90
N CYS A 12 6.39 11.83 -10.79
CA CYS A 12 6.35 12.76 -9.67
C CYS A 12 6.68 14.20 -10.10
N LEU A 13 7.70 14.40 -10.93
CA LEU A 13 8.07 15.71 -11.46
C LEU A 13 6.95 16.32 -12.32
N LYS A 14 6.32 15.52 -13.20
CA LYS A 14 5.19 15.96 -14.02
C LYS A 14 3.97 16.35 -13.17
N TRP A 15 3.77 15.68 -12.04
CA TRP A 15 2.67 15.96 -11.11
C TRP A 15 3.06 16.94 -9.99
N THR A 16 4.19 17.66 -10.13
CA THR A 16 4.66 18.66 -9.16
C THR A 16 4.91 18.11 -7.74
N ILE A 17 5.17 16.80 -7.61
CA ILE A 17 5.60 16.15 -6.37
C ILE A 17 7.15 16.23 -6.33
N THR A 18 7.67 17.35 -5.82
CA THR A 18 9.09 17.72 -6.04
C THR A 18 10.07 17.18 -4.98
N SER A 19 9.60 16.71 -3.82
CA SER A 19 10.47 16.43 -2.65
C SER A 19 10.41 15.03 -2.08
N LYS A 20 9.55 14.14 -2.61
CA LYS A 20 9.21 12.84 -1.99
C LYS A 20 9.09 11.70 -3.00
N PHE A 21 9.91 11.71 -4.05
CA PHE A 21 9.81 10.71 -5.13
C PHE A 21 10.13 9.28 -4.67
N ASP A 22 10.98 9.13 -3.66
CA ASP A 22 11.32 7.87 -2.98
C ASP A 22 10.20 7.32 -2.08
N GLN A 23 9.27 8.19 -1.68
CA GLN A 23 8.11 7.84 -0.87
C GLN A 23 6.92 7.31 -1.69
N HIS A 24 7.06 7.26 -3.02
CA HIS A 24 6.00 6.83 -3.92
C HIS A 24 6.38 5.56 -4.67
N SER A 25 5.36 4.83 -5.09
CA SER A 25 5.48 3.69 -5.98
C SER A 25 4.24 3.56 -6.84
N LEU A 26 4.27 2.65 -7.82
CA LEU A 26 3.12 2.35 -8.66
C LEU A 26 2.39 1.11 -8.13
N GLN A 27 1.08 1.14 -8.22
CA GLN A 27 0.21 0.00 -7.97
C GLN A 27 -0.75 -0.18 -9.15
N TYR A 28 -1.17 -1.42 -9.41
CA TYR A 28 -2.35 -1.64 -10.25
C TYR A 28 -3.58 -1.03 -9.59
N LEU A 29 -4.41 -0.33 -10.38
CA LEU A 29 -5.64 0.29 -9.87
C LEU A 29 -6.58 -0.76 -9.27
N ASP A 30 -6.71 -1.91 -9.94
CA ASP A 30 -7.73 -2.91 -9.62
C ASP A 30 -7.29 -3.85 -8.50
N SER A 31 -6.10 -4.46 -8.61
CA SER A 31 -5.59 -5.44 -7.64
C SER A 31 -4.80 -4.83 -6.49
N LYS A 32 -4.44 -3.53 -6.57
CA LYS A 32 -3.56 -2.84 -5.61
C LYS A 32 -2.16 -3.45 -5.47
N ILE A 33 -1.79 -4.40 -6.34
CA ILE A 33 -0.47 -5.03 -6.33
C ILE A 33 0.59 -3.99 -6.67
N TYR A 34 1.65 -3.97 -5.88
CA TYR A 34 2.77 -3.05 -6.05
C TYR A 34 3.64 -3.46 -7.23
N ILE A 35 4.00 -2.48 -8.06
CA ILE A 35 4.92 -2.68 -9.18
C ILE A 35 6.37 -2.64 -8.66
N THR A 36 7.15 -3.65 -9.02
CA THR A 36 8.57 -3.79 -8.73
C THR A 36 9.37 -3.94 -10.03
N GLU A 37 10.70 -3.95 -9.91
CA GLU A 37 11.56 -4.28 -11.05
C GLU A 37 11.36 -5.71 -11.56
N GLU A 38 10.85 -6.62 -10.72
CA GLU A 38 10.65 -8.02 -11.05
C GLU A 38 9.34 -8.24 -11.84
N ASN A 39 8.25 -7.60 -11.42
CA ASN A 39 6.92 -7.80 -12.03
C ASN A 39 6.54 -6.73 -13.07
N ARG A 40 7.36 -5.69 -13.29
CA ARG A 40 7.06 -4.65 -14.30
C ARG A 40 6.95 -5.15 -15.74
N ALA A 41 7.44 -6.36 -16.01
CA ALA A 41 7.29 -7.01 -17.32
C ALA A 41 5.86 -7.53 -17.56
N ASP A 42 5.08 -7.70 -16.48
CA ASP A 42 3.70 -8.19 -16.52
C ASP A 42 2.68 -7.07 -16.77
N ILE A 43 3.15 -5.82 -16.97
CA ILE A 43 2.29 -4.68 -17.31
C ILE A 43 1.91 -4.79 -18.79
N HIS A 44 0.62 -4.82 -19.06
CA HIS A 44 0.04 -4.91 -20.40
C HIS A 44 -0.56 -3.58 -20.86
N ASP A 45 -0.66 -3.42 -22.18
CA ASP A 45 -1.37 -2.29 -22.77
C ASP A 45 -2.84 -2.31 -22.34
N GLY A 46 -3.28 -1.24 -21.68
CA GLY A 46 -4.62 -1.12 -21.12
C GLY A 46 -4.66 -1.20 -19.59
N ASP A 47 -3.58 -1.62 -18.94
CA ASP A 47 -3.49 -1.59 -17.49
C ASP A 47 -3.50 -0.15 -16.97
N ILE A 48 -4.29 0.09 -15.92
CA ILE A 48 -4.37 1.38 -15.25
C ILE A 48 -3.55 1.31 -13.97
N LEU A 49 -2.56 2.19 -13.85
CA LEU A 49 -1.68 2.28 -12.70
C LEU A 49 -1.98 3.53 -11.87
N THR A 50 -1.88 3.40 -10.55
CA THR A 50 -1.99 4.50 -9.60
C THR A 50 -0.65 4.78 -8.95
N LEU A 51 -0.29 6.06 -8.82
CA LEU A 51 0.82 6.48 -7.97
C LEU A 51 0.33 6.54 -6.52
N ASN A 52 0.93 5.73 -5.66
CA ASN A 52 0.57 5.67 -4.24
C ASN A 52 1.82 5.75 -3.37
N TRP A 53 1.64 5.84 -2.06
CA TRP A 53 2.76 5.74 -1.11
C TRP A 53 3.45 4.39 -1.26
N ASN A 54 4.76 4.38 -1.05
CA ASN A 54 5.54 3.15 -1.07
C ASN A 54 5.03 2.17 0.02
N VAL A 55 5.37 0.90 -0.14
CA VAL A 55 4.91 -0.19 0.73
C VAL A 55 5.19 0.12 2.20
N GLU A 56 6.38 0.66 2.49
CA GLU A 56 6.84 0.99 3.84
C GLU A 56 5.93 2.01 4.55
N LEU A 57 5.64 3.12 3.87
CA LEU A 57 4.81 4.20 4.40
C LEU A 57 3.35 3.80 4.47
N SER A 58 2.86 3.04 3.47
CA SER A 58 1.50 2.51 3.49
C SER A 58 1.31 1.58 4.68
N ALA A 59 2.15 0.56 4.86
CA ALA A 59 2.04 -0.37 5.98
C ALA A 59 2.14 0.34 7.34
N SER A 60 3.02 1.34 7.44
CA SER A 60 3.12 2.19 8.64
C SER A 60 1.83 2.98 8.92
N LYS A 61 1.23 3.55 7.87
CA LYS A 61 -0.03 4.31 7.98
C LYS A 61 -1.18 3.39 8.41
N PHE A 62 -1.31 2.22 7.79
CA PHE A 62 -2.32 1.23 8.16
C PHE A 62 -2.17 0.78 9.60
N LEU A 63 -0.96 0.47 10.05
CA LEU A 63 -0.71 0.09 11.44
C LEU A 63 -1.12 1.20 12.41
N LEU A 64 -0.71 2.44 12.11
CA LEU A 64 -1.07 3.59 12.92
C LEU A 64 -2.59 3.74 13.02
N ASP A 65 -3.29 3.65 11.89
CA ASP A 65 -4.75 3.83 11.80
C ASP A 65 -5.52 2.74 12.57
N ILE A 66 -5.06 1.50 12.47
CA ILE A 66 -5.66 0.35 13.15
C ILE A 66 -5.47 0.44 14.67
N GLU A 67 -4.38 1.04 15.14
CA GLU A 67 -4.10 1.24 16.56
C GLU A 67 -4.74 2.51 17.14
N GLN A 68 -5.37 3.37 16.31
CA GLN A 68 -5.99 4.60 16.79
C GLN A 68 -7.25 4.32 17.64
N PRO A 69 -7.57 5.24 18.59
CA PRO A 69 -8.79 5.13 19.40
C PRO A 69 -10.06 5.49 18.61
N ASP A 70 -9.94 6.12 17.44
CA ASP A 70 -11.08 6.47 16.59
C ASP A 70 -11.60 5.23 15.85
N SER A 71 -12.82 4.81 16.21
CA SER A 71 -13.46 3.62 15.64
C SER A 71 -13.75 3.74 14.14
N GLU A 72 -14.00 4.93 13.62
CA GLU A 72 -14.27 5.12 12.18
C GLU A 72 -12.97 4.97 11.38
N ILE A 73 -11.89 5.62 11.81
CA ILE A 73 -10.56 5.49 11.19
C ILE A 73 -10.10 4.03 11.22
N LYS A 74 -10.22 3.38 12.39
CA LYS A 74 -9.87 1.97 12.56
C LYS A 74 -10.67 1.08 11.62
N ARG A 75 -12.00 1.23 11.57
CA ARG A 75 -12.87 0.44 10.68
C ARG A 75 -12.48 0.64 9.22
N MET A 76 -12.30 1.88 8.77
CA MET A 76 -11.91 2.18 7.39
C MET A 76 -10.57 1.54 7.02
N ALA A 77 -9.59 1.58 7.93
CA ALA A 77 -8.29 0.94 7.71
C ALA A 77 -8.41 -0.58 7.65
N LEU A 78 -9.22 -1.20 8.51
CA LEU A 78 -9.49 -2.64 8.47
C LEU A 78 -10.23 -3.07 7.21
N ASP A 79 -11.21 -2.29 6.75
CA ASP A 79 -11.97 -2.58 5.52
C ASP A 79 -11.06 -2.52 4.28
N GLN A 80 -10.17 -1.53 4.22
CA GLN A 80 -9.17 -1.39 3.15
C GLN A 80 -8.06 -2.44 3.23
N LEU A 81 -7.70 -2.89 4.44
CA LEU A 81 -6.75 -3.96 4.64
C LEU A 81 -7.32 -5.30 4.15
N ALA A 82 -8.56 -5.61 4.52
CA ALA A 82 -9.24 -6.87 4.23
C ALA A 82 -9.83 -6.93 2.80
N GLY A 83 -10.11 -5.78 2.19
CA GLY A 83 -10.70 -5.72 0.85
C GLY A 83 -12.19 -6.01 0.80
N VAL A 84 -12.98 -5.35 1.67
CA VAL A 84 -14.43 -5.62 1.80
C VAL A 84 -15.22 -5.24 0.55
N ASP A 85 -14.93 -4.07 -0.03
CA ASP A 85 -15.63 -3.54 -1.22
C ASP A 85 -14.77 -3.52 -2.50
N CYS A 86 -13.45 -3.64 -2.34
CA CYS A 86 -12.46 -3.60 -3.41
C CYS A 86 -11.23 -4.42 -3.00
N ALA A 87 -10.28 -4.64 -3.91
CA ALA A 87 -9.07 -5.41 -3.58
C ALA A 87 -8.35 -4.82 -2.35
N GLY A 88 -8.08 -5.70 -1.38
CA GLY A 88 -7.46 -5.33 -0.12
C GLY A 88 -5.96 -5.14 -0.26
N GLN A 89 -5.37 -4.25 0.54
CA GLN A 89 -3.91 -4.09 0.55
C GLN A 89 -3.18 -5.39 0.97
N ALA A 90 -3.82 -6.22 1.80
CA ALA A 90 -3.23 -7.49 2.25
C ALA A 90 -3.18 -8.58 1.15
N GLU A 91 -3.82 -8.37 -0.01
CA GLU A 91 -3.72 -9.28 -1.15
C GLU A 91 -2.35 -9.16 -1.85
N ASP A 92 -1.69 -8.01 -1.74
CA ASP A 92 -0.33 -7.81 -2.26
C ASP A 92 0.71 -8.44 -1.32
N PRO A 93 1.53 -9.40 -1.80
CA PRO A 93 2.50 -10.09 -0.95
C PRO A 93 3.59 -9.17 -0.37
N LEU A 94 3.96 -8.09 -1.06
CA LEU A 94 4.99 -7.16 -0.57
C LEU A 94 4.45 -6.33 0.59
N PHE A 95 3.24 -5.82 0.44
CA PHE A 95 2.52 -5.14 1.52
C PHE A 95 2.27 -6.07 2.70
N ALA A 96 1.76 -7.28 2.47
CA ALA A 96 1.48 -8.23 3.53
C ALA A 96 2.75 -8.54 4.34
N ASN A 97 3.87 -8.79 3.67
CA ASN A 97 5.16 -9.04 4.33
C ASN A 97 5.63 -7.82 5.13
N GLU A 98 5.56 -6.61 4.57
CA GLU A 98 5.95 -5.38 5.28
C GLU A 98 5.06 -5.13 6.51
N PHE A 99 3.75 -5.35 6.38
CA PHE A 99 2.80 -5.22 7.49
C PHE A 99 3.08 -6.24 8.60
N ILE A 100 3.41 -7.50 8.25
CA ILE A 100 3.82 -8.54 9.20
C ILE A 100 5.12 -8.14 9.91
N ASN A 101 6.12 -7.66 9.18
CA ASN A 101 7.41 -7.21 9.73
C ASN A 101 7.24 -6.06 10.74
N ARG A 102 6.19 -5.26 10.60
CA ARG A 102 5.82 -4.17 11.51
C ARG A 102 4.98 -4.62 12.71
N ASN A 103 4.84 -5.92 12.96
CA ASN A 103 3.97 -6.50 13.98
C ASN A 103 2.47 -6.23 13.75
N GLY A 104 2.04 -5.98 12.51
CA GLY A 104 0.63 -5.72 12.21
C GLY A 104 -0.30 -6.87 12.58
N VAL A 105 0.17 -8.12 12.48
CA VAL A 105 -0.61 -9.29 12.93
C VAL A 105 -0.90 -9.24 14.43
N ASN A 106 0.06 -8.81 15.25
CA ASN A 106 -0.15 -8.67 16.69
C ASN A 106 -1.17 -7.56 16.99
N ALA A 107 -1.10 -6.44 16.27
CA ALA A 107 -2.12 -5.38 16.38
C ALA A 107 -3.53 -5.90 16.07
N LEU A 108 -3.69 -6.72 15.03
CA LEU A 108 -4.98 -7.36 14.70
C LEU A 108 -5.45 -8.31 15.81
N VAL A 109 -4.56 -9.16 16.34
CA VAL A 109 -4.88 -10.06 17.46
C VAL A 109 -5.35 -9.28 18.68
N LYS A 110 -4.65 -8.19 19.04
CA LYS A 110 -5.05 -7.33 20.15
C LYS A 110 -6.45 -6.76 19.96
N ILE A 111 -6.83 -6.36 18.74
CA ILE A 111 -8.18 -5.82 18.48
C ILE A 111 -9.24 -6.90 18.76
N ILE A 112 -9.03 -8.11 18.25
CA ILE A 112 -9.94 -9.24 18.47
C ILE A 112 -10.07 -9.56 19.96
N GLU A 113 -8.95 -9.54 20.69
CA GLU A 113 -8.92 -9.83 22.13
C GLU A 113 -9.46 -8.69 23.01
N SER A 114 -9.38 -7.43 22.56
CA SER A 114 -9.82 -6.25 23.31
C SER A 114 -11.31 -5.96 23.17
N ASP A 115 -11.92 -6.39 22.06
CA ASP A 115 -13.36 -6.26 21.80
C ASP A 115 -14.17 -7.47 22.33
N THR A 116 -13.57 -8.30 23.20
CA THR A 116 -14.25 -9.38 23.98
C THR A 116 -14.35 -9.00 25.46
#